data_AF-A0A170WKF2-F1
#
_entry.id   AF-A0A170WKF2-F1
#
_cell.length_a   1.000
_cell.length_b   1.000
_cell.length_c   1.000
_cell.angle_alpha   90.00
_cell.angle_beta   90.00
_cell.angle_gamma   90.00
#
_symmetry.space_group_name_H-M   'P 1'
#
loop_
_entity.id
_entity.type
_entity.pdbx_description
1 polymer ?
#
loop_
_entity_poly.entity_id
_entity_poly.type
_entity_poly.pdbx_seq_one_letter_code
_entity_poly.pdbx_strand_id
1 'polypeptide(L)'
;AFSAGNILGWTASALPYLEVHNSLPVTKYQSSWIGSLVAVGAFFGALPAGPIADIFGRKLVILSLACPLLFSWILIFFASSVYILYIARLIAGIGIGAVCTTVPMYISEIAEPSIRGSLCLSFQLMLVCGILYSYVLGAILSYPMLI
;
A
#
# COMPACT_ATOMS: atom_id res chain seq x y z
N ALA A 1 -6.85 5.13 2.40
CA ALA A 1 -7.40 3.79 2.70
C ALA A 1 -7.55 2.95 1.43
N PHE A 2 -8.42 3.34 0.49
CA PHE A 2 -8.64 2.59 -0.76
C PHE A 2 -7.36 2.35 -1.57
N SER A 3 -6.54 3.39 -1.76
CA SER A 3 -5.25 3.30 -2.46
C SER A 3 -4.26 2.34 -1.77
N ALA A 4 -4.19 2.38 -0.44
CA ALA A 4 -3.38 1.45 0.35
C ALA A 4 -3.86 -0.01 0.18
N GLY A 5 -5.18 -0.22 0.16
CA GLY A 5 -5.78 -1.53 -0.11
C GLY A 5 -5.43 -2.07 -1.49
N ASN A 6 -5.45 -1.21 -2.50
CA ASN A 6 -5.01 -1.58 -3.85
C ASN A 6 -3.56 -2.08 -3.89
N ILE A 7 -2.63 -1.38 -3.24
CA ILE A 7 -1.21 -1.79 -3.21
C ILE A 7 -1.01 -3.13 -2.48
N LEU A 8 -1.80 -3.38 -1.44
CA LEU A 8 -1.80 -4.67 -0.72
C LEU A 8 -2.33 -5.80 -1.60
N GLY A 9 -3.41 -5.55 -2.35
CA GLY A 9 -4.00 -6.53 -3.26
C GLY A 9 -3.19 -6.77 -4.54
N TRP A 10 -2.41 -5.79 -4.99
CA TRP A 10 -1.70 -5.81 -6.28
C TRP A 10 -0.78 -7.02 -6.45
N THR A 11 -0.09 -7.45 -5.39
CA THR A 11 0.82 -8.60 -5.47
C THR A 11 0.12 -9.90 -5.85
N ALA A 12 -1.15 -10.08 -5.48
CA ALA A 12 -1.88 -11.31 -5.77
C ALA A 12 -2.15 -11.49 -7.27
N SER A 13 -2.39 -10.39 -7.98
CA SER A 13 -2.61 -10.41 -9.43
C SER A 13 -1.31 -10.23 -10.22
N ALA A 14 -0.35 -9.48 -9.68
CA ALA A 14 0.89 -9.17 -10.38
C ALA A 14 1.91 -10.32 -10.40
N LEU A 15 2.08 -11.07 -9.30
CA LEU A 15 3.09 -12.13 -9.23
C LEU A 15 2.85 -13.26 -10.23
N PRO A 16 1.63 -13.83 -10.38
CA PRO A 16 1.39 -14.88 -11.37
C PRO A 16 1.67 -14.41 -12.80
N TYR A 17 1.43 -13.14 -13.10
CA TYR A 17 1.74 -12.59 -14.41
C TYR A 17 3.24 -12.45 -14.65
N LEU A 18 3.97 -11.89 -13.68
CA LEU A 18 5.42 -11.70 -13.75
C LEU A 18 6.20 -13.03 -13.83
N GLU A 19 5.64 -14.12 -13.31
CA GLU A 19 6.23 -15.46 -13.41
C GLU A 19 5.98 -16.14 -14.77
N VAL A 20 4.88 -15.80 -15.45
CA VAL A 20 4.47 -16.44 -16.72
C VAL A 20 4.94 -15.64 -17.94
N HIS A 21 4.98 -14.31 -17.86
CA HIS A 21 5.33 -13.44 -18.99
C HIS A 21 6.80 -13.01 -18.93
N ASN A 22 7.52 -13.29 -20.02
CA ASN A 22 8.96 -13.06 -20.16
C ASN A 22 9.38 -11.57 -20.29
N SER A 23 8.51 -10.61 -19.97
CA SER A 23 8.86 -9.18 -19.99
C SER A 23 9.87 -8.83 -18.89
N LEU A 24 9.77 -9.50 -17.73
CA LEU A 24 10.71 -9.44 -16.62
C LEU A 24 10.80 -10.84 -15.99
N PRO A 25 11.81 -11.65 -16.30
CA PRO A 25 11.91 -13.00 -15.73
C PRO A 25 12.19 -12.91 -14.22
N VAL A 26 11.16 -13.18 -13.40
CA VAL A 26 11.25 -13.20 -11.94
C VAL A 26 11.24 -14.65 -11.47
N THR A 27 12.25 -15.03 -10.67
CA THR A 27 12.26 -16.35 -10.03
C THR A 27 11.27 -16.41 -8.87
N LYS A 28 10.78 -17.61 -8.50
CA LYS A 28 9.90 -17.79 -7.32
C LYS A 28 10.47 -17.19 -6.03
N TYR A 29 11.80 -17.27 -5.87
CA TYR A 29 12.48 -16.66 -4.72
C TYR A 29 12.37 -15.13 -4.77
N GLN A 30 12.56 -14.53 -5.94
CA GLN A 30 12.41 -13.10 -6.11
C GLN A 30 10.96 -12.63 -5.92
N SER A 31 9.97 -13.36 -6.45
CA SER A 31 8.53 -13.10 -6.22
C SER A 31 8.18 -13.07 -4.74
N SER A 32 8.73 -14.01 -3.97
CA SER A 32 8.53 -14.09 -2.52
C SER A 32 9.01 -12.82 -1.80
N TRP A 33 10.17 -12.27 -2.23
CA TRP A 33 10.68 -10.99 -1.73
C TRP A 33 9.81 -9.80 -2.13
N ILE A 34 9.28 -9.75 -3.36
CA ILE A 34 8.36 -8.68 -3.79
C ILE A 34 7.12 -8.64 -2.87
N GLY A 35 6.60 -9.80 -2.50
CA GLY A 35 5.48 -9.93 -1.57
C GLY A 35 5.82 -9.44 -0.16
N SER A 36 6.91 -9.95 0.41
CA SER A 36 7.27 -9.73 1.83
C SER A 36 7.80 -8.33 2.13
N LEU A 37 8.46 -7.67 1.18
CA LEU A 37 9.06 -6.35 1.40
C LEU A 37 8.05 -5.27 1.75
N VAL A 38 6.79 -5.40 1.33
CA VAL A 38 5.74 -4.46 1.78
C VAL A 38 5.51 -4.55 3.29
N ALA A 39 5.56 -5.75 3.87
CA ALA A 39 5.40 -5.92 5.32
C ALA A 39 6.59 -5.34 6.09
N VAL A 40 7.81 -5.53 5.57
CA VAL A 40 9.03 -4.93 6.12
C VAL A 40 8.94 -3.39 6.07
N GLY A 41 8.57 -2.83 4.91
CA GLY A 41 8.35 -1.38 4.79
C GLY A 41 7.26 -0.88 5.74
N ALA A 42 6.16 -1.62 5.89
CA ALA A 42 5.07 -1.26 6.80
C ALA A 42 5.50 -1.22 8.25
N PHE A 43 6.35 -2.14 8.70
CA PHE A 43 6.94 -2.11 10.03
C PHE A 43 7.72 -0.80 10.27
N PHE A 44 8.62 -0.45 9.35
CA PHE A 44 9.41 0.78 9.43
C PHE A 44 8.58 2.05 9.24
N GLY A 45 7.47 1.98 8.51
CA GLY A 45 6.54 3.10 8.34
C GLY A 45 5.65 3.33 9.56
N ALA A 46 5.17 2.26 10.18
CA ALA A 46 4.23 2.33 11.30
C ALA A 46 4.87 2.82 12.60
N LEU A 47 6.11 2.43 12.89
CA LEU A 47 6.83 2.78 14.11
C LEU A 47 7.00 4.30 14.33
N PRO A 48 7.59 5.06 13.39
CA PRO A 48 7.81 6.50 13.57
C PRO A 48 6.56 7.34 13.27
N ALA A 49 5.53 6.75 12.65
CA ALA A 49 4.37 7.51 12.16
C ALA A 49 3.60 8.23 13.26
N GLY A 50 3.48 7.66 14.47
CA GLY A 50 2.85 8.31 15.61
C GLY A 50 3.60 9.57 16.07
N PRO A 51 4.87 9.44 16.50
CA PRO A 51 5.68 10.59 16.91
C PRO A 51 5.79 11.69 15.83
N ILE A 52 5.94 11.30 14.56
CA ILE A 52 5.97 12.26 13.44
C ILE A 52 4.64 13.02 13.33
N ALA A 53 3.51 12.33 13.51
CA ALA A 53 2.19 12.95 13.47
C ALA A 53 1.93 13.91 14.64
N ASP A 54 2.52 13.64 15.81
CA ASP A 54 2.44 14.53 16.96
C ASP A 54 3.29 15.80 16.79
N ILE A 55 4.45 15.70 16.12
CA ILE A 55 5.35 16.84 15.87
C ILE A 55 4.85 17.75 14.74
N PHE A 56 4.51 17.18 13.58
CA PHE A 56 4.15 17.94 12.38
C PHE A 56 2.64 18.21 12.24
N GLY A 57 1.83 17.58 13.09
CA GLY A 57 0.38 17.62 13.00
C GLY A 57 -0.18 16.54 12.06
N ARG A 58 -1.19 15.83 12.57
CA ARG A 58 -1.76 14.62 11.94
C ARG A 58 -2.33 14.85 10.56
N LYS A 59 -3.03 15.98 10.34
CA LYS A 59 -3.60 16.31 9.03
C LYS A 59 -2.52 16.46 7.96
N LEU A 60 -1.42 17.16 8.28
CA LEU A 60 -0.32 17.37 7.34
C LEU A 60 0.40 16.07 7.02
N VAL A 61 0.63 15.23 8.03
CA VAL A 61 1.23 13.90 7.84
C VAL A 61 0.32 13.01 6.97
N ILE A 62 -0.99 12.99 7.21
CA ILE A 62 -1.91 12.20 6.37
C ILE A 62 -1.88 12.66 4.91
N LEU A 63 -1.80 13.97 4.66
CA LEU A 63 -1.71 14.50 3.30
C LEU A 63 -0.37 14.15 2.63
N SER A 64 0.74 14.19 3.37
CA SER A 64 2.06 13.87 2.83
C SER A 64 2.22 12.38 2.47
N LEU A 65 1.42 11.49 3.07
CA LEU A 65 1.42 10.05 2.76
C LEU A 65 0.91 9.72 1.36
N ALA A 66 0.25 10.66 0.66
CA ALA A 66 -0.04 10.50 -0.76
C ALA A 66 1.25 10.40 -1.60
N CYS A 67 2.30 11.14 -1.24
CA CYS A 67 3.56 11.17 -1.97
C CYS A 67 4.26 9.81 -2.06
N PRO A 68 4.56 9.08 -0.96
CA PRO A 68 5.22 7.77 -1.06
C PRO A 68 4.35 6.73 -1.78
N LEU A 69 3.02 6.78 -1.62
CA LEU A 69 2.12 5.86 -2.30
C LEU A 69 2.13 6.10 -3.82
N LEU A 70 2.04 7.35 -4.26
CA LEU A 70 2.12 7.71 -5.69
C LEU A 70 3.50 7.38 -6.26
N PHE A 71 4.56 7.70 -5.54
CA PHE A 71 5.93 7.42 -5.97
C PHE A 71 6.18 5.91 -6.13
N SER A 72 5.63 5.09 -5.23
CA SER A 72 5.68 3.64 -5.38
C SER A 72 5.01 3.16 -6.67
N TRP A 73 3.85 3.72 -7.04
CA TRP A 73 3.18 3.35 -8.28
C TRP A 73 3.97 3.73 -9.52
N ILE A 74 4.56 4.93 -9.51
CA ILE A 74 5.44 5.39 -10.60
C ILE A 74 6.63 4.44 -10.76
N LEU A 75 7.26 4.01 -9.66
CA LEU A 75 8.35 3.04 -9.71
C LEU A 75 7.92 1.67 -10.23
N ILE A 76 6.72 1.20 -9.86
CA ILE A 76 6.16 -0.05 -10.40
C ILE A 76 5.94 0.08 -11.91
N PHE A 77 5.41 1.23 -12.37
CA PHE A 77 5.14 1.48 -13.79
C PHE A 77 6.41 1.46 -14.65
N PHE A 78 7.48 2.10 -14.17
CA PHE A 78 8.76 2.16 -14.87
C PHE A 78 9.73 1.04 -14.50
N ALA A 79 9.26 -0.02 -13.82
CA ALA A 79 10.13 -1.09 -13.37
C ALA A 79 10.72 -1.85 -14.57
N SER A 80 12.04 -1.70 -14.75
CA SER A 80 12.84 -2.44 -15.74
C SER A 80 13.70 -3.54 -15.10
N SER A 81 13.63 -3.67 -13.77
CA SER A 81 14.38 -4.66 -13.00
C SER A 81 13.66 -5.01 -11.70
N VAL A 82 13.85 -6.23 -11.22
CA VAL A 82 13.33 -6.73 -9.94
C VAL A 82 13.78 -5.85 -8.76
N TYR A 83 14.98 -5.26 -8.82
CA TYR A 83 15.47 -4.36 -7.77
C TYR A 83 14.63 -3.08 -7.65
N ILE A 84 14.12 -2.55 -8.77
CA ILE A 84 13.22 -1.39 -8.76
C ILE A 84 11.89 -1.78 -8.10
N LEU A 85 11.38 -2.97 -8.37
CA LEU A 85 10.19 -3.49 -7.69
C LEU A 85 10.42 -3.63 -6.18
N TYR A 86 11.59 -4.11 -5.74
CA TYR A 86 11.90 -4.18 -4.31
C TYR A 86 11.87 -2.83 -3.62
N ILE A 87 12.49 -1.82 -4.23
CA ILE A 87 12.48 -0.45 -3.71
C ILE A 87 11.05 0.10 -3.69
N ALA A 88 10.29 -0.10 -4.76
CA ALA A 88 8.90 0.32 -4.84
C ALA A 88 8.06 -0.30 -3.71
N ARG A 89 8.19 -1.61 -3.48
CA ARG A 89 7.47 -2.32 -2.42
C ARG A 89 7.85 -1.84 -1.01
N LEU A 90 9.11 -1.53 -0.77
CA LEU A 90 9.53 -0.92 0.51
C LEU A 90 8.89 0.44 0.72
N ILE A 91 8.90 1.32 -0.29
CA ILE A 91 8.31 2.67 -0.22
C ILE A 91 6.79 2.59 -0.04
N ALA A 92 6.11 1.72 -0.80
CA ALA A 92 4.70 1.41 -0.62
C ALA A 92 4.41 0.95 0.80
N GLY A 93 5.21 0.02 1.32
CA GLY A 93 5.10 -0.50 2.67
C GLY A 93 5.17 0.62 3.70
N ILE A 94 6.18 1.48 3.62
CA ILE A 94 6.35 2.63 4.52
C ILE A 94 5.10 3.52 4.51
N GLY A 95 4.61 3.87 3.31
CA GLY A 95 3.38 4.65 3.16
C GLY A 95 2.17 3.97 3.78
N ILE A 96 1.97 2.67 3.53
CA ILE A 96 0.85 1.88 4.07
C ILE A 96 0.92 1.81 5.59
N GLY A 97 2.09 1.46 6.15
CA GLY A 97 2.28 1.37 7.60
C GLY A 97 1.95 2.68 8.29
N ALA A 98 2.45 3.80 7.75
CA ALA A 98 2.16 5.11 8.29
C ALA A 98 0.68 5.51 8.13
N VAL A 99 0.01 5.16 7.02
CA VAL A 99 -1.43 5.40 6.83
C VAL A 99 -2.26 4.60 7.83
N CYS A 100 -1.95 3.32 8.04
CA CYS A 100 -2.65 2.44 8.96
C CYS A 100 -2.50 2.88 10.43
N THR A 101 -1.43 3.58 10.77
CA THR A 101 -1.24 4.16 12.11
C THR A 101 -1.89 5.53 12.24
N THR A 102 -1.61 6.47 11.33
CA THR A 102 -2.01 7.87 11.50
C THR A 102 -3.48 8.16 11.21
N VAL A 103 -4.11 7.47 10.26
CA VAL A 103 -5.50 7.75 9.87
C VAL A 103 -6.49 7.36 10.98
N PRO A 104 -6.45 6.15 11.57
CA PRO A 104 -7.31 5.82 12.71
C PRO A 104 -7.05 6.73 13.91
N MET A 105 -5.79 7.13 14.12
CA MET A 105 -5.39 8.03 15.19
C MET A 105 -6.04 9.41 15.02
N TYR A 106 -5.98 9.97 13.81
CA TYR A 106 -6.64 11.23 13.48
C TYR A 106 -8.16 11.14 13.61
N ILE A 107 -8.77 10.05 13.11
CA ILE A 107 -10.21 9.79 13.30
C ILE A 107 -10.56 9.79 14.78
N SER A 108 -9.74 9.15 15.63
CA SER A 108 -10.01 9.03 17.07
C SER A 108 -9.99 10.36 17.82
N GLU A 109 -9.33 11.39 17.28
CA GLU A 109 -9.25 12.72 17.88
C GLU A 109 -10.35 13.66 17.42
N ILE A 110 -10.79 13.55 16.17
CA ILE A 110 -11.81 14.43 15.61
C ILE A 110 -13.24 13.89 15.80
N ALA A 111 -13.37 12.58 16.01
CA ALA A 111 -14.67 11.93 16.10
C ALA A 111 -15.27 12.03 17.50
N GLU A 112 -16.59 12.25 17.56
CA GLU A 112 -17.34 12.10 18.79
C GLU A 112 -17.27 10.65 19.30
N PRO A 113 -17.14 10.40 20.62
CA PRO A 113 -16.97 9.06 21.17
C PRO A 113 -18.03 8.03 20.74
N SER A 114 -19.27 8.48 20.48
CA SER A 114 -20.41 7.65 20.07
C SER A 114 -20.27 7.05 18.67
N ILE A 115 -19.64 7.77 17.72
CA ILE A 115 -19.51 7.36 16.31
C ILE A 115 -18.08 6.99 15.91
N ARG A 116 -17.10 7.22 16.79
CA ARG A 116 -15.68 6.95 16.55
C ARG A 116 -15.41 5.52 16.07
N GLY A 117 -16.09 4.54 16.64
CA GLY A 117 -15.97 3.13 16.21
C GLY A 117 -16.40 2.93 14.76
N SER A 118 -17.55 3.50 14.37
CA SER A 118 -18.07 3.43 13.01
C SER A 118 -17.16 4.12 11.99
N LEU A 119 -16.56 5.26 12.35
CA LEU A 119 -15.62 5.97 11.49
C LEU A 119 -14.30 5.18 11.29
N CYS A 120 -13.76 4.60 12.35
CA CYS A 120 -12.60 3.70 12.23
C CYS A 120 -12.92 2.46 11.38
N LEU A 121 -14.14 1.91 11.53
CA LEU A 121 -14.58 0.78 10.70
C LEU A 121 -14.70 1.18 9.23
N SER A 122 -15.20 2.39 8.92
CA SER A 122 -15.25 2.91 7.56
C SER A 122 -13.87 2.94 6.89
N PHE A 123 -12.83 3.34 7.62
CA PHE A 123 -11.45 3.26 7.13
C PHE A 123 -11.05 1.82 6.77
N GLN A 124 -11.32 0.85 7.65
CA GLN A 124 -11.00 -0.55 7.42
C GLN A 124 -11.79 -1.14 6.25
N LEU A 125 -13.08 -0.84 6.14
CA LEU A 125 -13.93 -1.24 5.03
C LEU A 125 -13.37 -0.73 3.70
N MET A 126 -12.99 0.54 3.64
CA MET A 126 -12.40 1.14 2.44
C MET A 126 -11.06 0.48 2.04
N LEU A 127 -10.27 0.04 3.03
CA LEU A 127 -9.05 -0.74 2.82
C LEU A 127 -9.37 -2.09 2.15
N VAL A 128 -10.34 -2.83 2.70
CA VAL A 128 -10.76 -4.14 2.16
C VAL A 128 -11.40 -4.00 0.77
N CYS A 129 -12.20 -2.95 0.54
CA CYS A 129 -12.74 -2.64 -0.78
C CYS A 129 -11.63 -2.40 -1.82
N GLY A 130 -10.52 -1.76 -1.43
CA GLY A 130 -9.35 -1.60 -2.30
C GLY A 130 -8.66 -2.91 -2.66
N ILE A 131 -8.54 -3.82 -1.68
CA ILE A 131 -7.99 -5.17 -1.92
C ILE A 131 -8.89 -5.95 -2.87
N LEU A 132 -10.20 -5.95 -2.62
CA LEU A 132 -11.19 -6.61 -3.47
C LEU A 132 -11.14 -6.05 -4.89
N TYR A 133 -11.09 -4.74 -5.03
CA TYR A 133 -10.97 -4.08 -6.33
C TYR A 133 -9.72 -4.55 -7.10
N SER A 134 -8.57 -4.64 -6.43
CA SER A 134 -7.34 -5.15 -7.04
C SER A 134 -7.48 -6.61 -7.50
N TYR A 135 -8.20 -7.45 -6.77
CA TYR A 135 -8.44 -8.85 -7.16
C TYR A 135 -9.39 -8.96 -8.34
N VAL A 136 -10.47 -8.18 -8.33
CA VAL A 136 -11.44 -8.14 -9.43
C VAL A 136 -10.76 -7.66 -10.72
N LEU A 137 -9.97 -6.58 -10.65
CA LEU A 137 -9.19 -6.14 -11.80
C LEU A 137 -8.18 -7.20 -12.24
N GLY A 138 -7.49 -7.85 -11.30
CA GLY A 138 -6.56 -8.94 -11.59
C GLY A 138 -7.18 -10.15 -12.29
N ALA A 139 -8.47 -10.42 -12.03
CA ALA A 139 -9.20 -11.53 -12.63
C ALA A 139 -9.77 -11.18 -14.02
N ILE A 140 -10.13 -9.91 -14.26
CA ILE A 140 -10.80 -9.47 -15.47
C ILE A 140 -9.81 -8.92 -16.52
N LEU A 141 -8.77 -8.20 -16.10
CA LEU A 141 -7.81 -7.57 -17.00
C LEU A 141 -6.59 -8.48 -17.24
N SER A 142 -6.22 -8.61 -18.52
CA SER A 142 -4.86 -8.99 -18.88
C SER A 142 -3.88 -7.89 -18.42
N TYR A 143 -2.79 -8.27 -17.74
CA TYR A 143 -1.87 -7.37 -17.01
C TYR A 143 -1.31 -6.12 -17.72
N PRO A 144 -1.17 -6.01 -19.05
CA PRO A 144 -0.71 -4.77 -19.69
C PRO A 144 -1.57 -3.53 -19.37
N MET A 145 -2.77 -3.74 -18.82
CA MET A 145 -3.74 -2.70 -18.49
C MET A 145 -3.91 -2.50 -16.96
N LEU A 146 -3.15 -3.24 -16.14
CA LEU A 146 -3.12 -3.15 -14.66
C LEU A 146 -2.00 -2.24 -14.12
N ILE A 147 -1.19 -1.68 -15.01
CA ILE A 147 -0.10 -0.75 -14.73
C ILE A 147 -0.54 0.64 -15.19
#